data_AF-A0AAW2JD09-F1
#
_entry.id   AF-A0AAW2JD09-F1
#
_cell.length_a   1.000
_cell.length_b   1.000
_cell.length_c   1.000
_cell.angle_alpha   90.00
_cell.angle_beta   90.00
_cell.angle_gamma   90.00
#
_symmetry.space_group_name_H-M   'P 1'
#
loop_
_entity.id
_entity.type
_entity.pdbx_description
1 polymer ?
#
loop_
_entity_poly.entity_id
_entity_poly.type
_entity_poly.pdbx_seq_one_letter_code
_entity_poly.pdbx_strand_id
1 'polypeptide(L)'
;MPSRPASGKILRLELENFKSYKGHQIIGPFYDFTAIIGPNGAGKSNLMDAISFVLGVRTGQLRGAQLRDLIYAFDDREKEQRGRRAHVMLVYQLPDGSEIEFTRSITTAGGSEYRIGDRVVNWDEYNAKLRSLGILVKARNFLVFQGDVESIASKNPKELTALIEHICGSEEYKRLYEELEVKKAEADEKAVLANQKKKTISGEKKAEEAAERGG
;
A
#
# COMPACT_ATOMS: atom_id res chain seq x y z
N MET A 1 -26.35 -10.79 16.70
CA MET A 1 -25.07 -10.17 16.30
C MET A 1 -24.22 -11.27 15.71
N PRO A 2 -23.95 -11.32 14.40
CA PRO A 2 -23.04 -12.31 13.87
C PRO A 2 -21.67 -12.09 14.50
N SER A 3 -21.11 -13.14 15.11
CA SER A 3 -19.77 -13.13 15.68
C SER A 3 -18.79 -12.69 14.60
N ARG A 4 -18.12 -11.57 14.82
CA ARG A 4 -17.03 -11.08 13.98
C ARG A 4 -16.09 -12.27 13.73
N PRO A 5 -15.76 -12.62 12.47
CA PRO A 5 -14.83 -13.72 12.21
C PRO A 5 -13.58 -13.44 13.03
N ALA A 6 -13.12 -14.45 13.77
CA ALA A 6 -11.91 -14.33 14.56
C ALA A 6 -10.82 -13.80 13.64
N SER A 7 -10.35 -12.58 13.90
CA SER A 7 -9.29 -11.94 13.12
C SER A 7 -7.97 -12.32 13.77
N GLY A 8 -6.99 -12.70 12.97
CA GLY A 8 -5.66 -12.97 13.49
C GLY A 8 -5.05 -11.73 14.13
N LYS A 9 -3.99 -11.94 14.92
CA LYS A 9 -3.33 -10.88 15.70
C LYS A 9 -1.82 -10.95 15.56
N ILE A 10 -1.17 -9.82 15.73
CA ILE A 10 0.29 -9.78 15.89
C ILE A 10 0.60 -10.34 17.27
N LEU A 11 1.41 -11.40 17.33
CA LEU A 11 1.79 -12.05 18.59
C LEU A 11 3.04 -11.40 19.19
N ARG A 12 4.09 -11.23 18.39
CA ARG A 12 5.36 -10.64 18.80
C ARG A 12 6.11 -10.07 17.59
N LEU A 13 7.09 -9.21 17.88
CA LEU A 13 8.10 -8.78 16.94
C LEU A 13 9.47 -9.25 17.42
N GLU A 14 10.31 -9.67 16.47
CA GLU A 14 11.72 -9.97 16.72
C GLU A 14 12.56 -9.04 15.83
N LEU A 15 13.49 -8.33 16.45
CA LEU A 15 14.33 -7.34 15.77
C LEU A 15 15.79 -7.69 15.98
N GLU A 16 16.58 -7.46 14.94
CA GLU A 16 18.04 -7.59 15.00
C GLU A 16 18.65 -6.33 14.42
N ASN A 17 19.44 -5.60 15.22
CA ASN A 17 20.20 -4.42 14.81
C ASN A 17 19.34 -3.38 14.05
N PHE A 18 18.11 -3.13 14.49
CA PHE A 18 17.19 -2.19 13.84
C PHE A 18 17.11 -0.86 14.60
N LYS A 19 17.49 0.25 13.94
CA LYS A 19 17.51 1.61 14.49
C LYS A 19 18.21 1.73 15.84
N SER A 20 17.45 1.83 16.94
CA SER A 20 17.96 1.95 18.31
C SER A 20 18.09 0.59 19.02
N TYR A 21 17.59 -0.49 18.42
CA TYR A 21 17.64 -1.84 18.96
C TYR A 21 18.94 -2.51 18.53
N LYS A 22 19.85 -2.73 19.48
CA LYS A 22 21.11 -3.45 19.27
C LYS A 22 20.92 -4.95 19.53
N GLY A 23 21.49 -5.78 18.66
CA GLY A 23 21.40 -7.24 18.74
C GLY A 23 19.97 -7.74 18.59
N HIS A 24 19.77 -8.98 19.03
CA HIS A 24 18.46 -9.65 18.99
C HIS A 24 17.57 -9.15 20.13
N GLN A 25 16.38 -8.66 19.78
CA GLN A 25 15.38 -8.14 20.71
C GLN A 25 14.02 -8.75 20.39
N ILE A 26 13.34 -9.26 21.40
CA ILE A 26 11.98 -9.80 21.28
C ILE A 26 11.02 -8.83 21.98
N ILE A 27 10.01 -8.36 21.25
CA ILE A 27 8.98 -7.44 21.75
C ILE A 27 7.64 -8.15 21.69
N GLY A 28 7.05 -8.36 22.87
CA GLY A 28 5.77 -9.01 23.03
C GLY A 28 5.75 -9.88 24.29
N PRO A 29 4.70 -10.71 24.46
CA PRO A 29 3.57 -10.85 23.55
C PRO A 29 2.70 -9.59 23.51
N PHE A 30 2.12 -9.29 22.34
CA PHE A 30 1.08 -8.29 22.19
C PHE A 30 -0.28 -8.88 22.52
N TYR A 31 -1.08 -8.08 23.22
CA TYR A 31 -2.47 -8.38 23.55
C TYR A 31 -3.41 -7.49 22.75
N ASP A 32 -4.71 -7.76 22.83
CA ASP A 32 -5.77 -7.01 22.12
C ASP A 32 -5.65 -5.49 22.31
N PHE A 33 -5.19 -5.08 23.49
CA PHE A 33 -4.76 -3.71 23.76
C PHE A 33 -3.38 -3.72 24.40
N THR A 34 -2.42 -3.03 23.79
CA THR A 34 -1.05 -2.90 24.30
C THR A 34 -0.61 -1.44 24.22
N ALA A 35 -0.21 -0.87 25.35
CA ALA A 35 0.33 0.49 25.41
C ALA A 35 1.86 0.47 25.47
N ILE A 36 2.50 1.25 24.59
CA ILE A 36 3.96 1.40 24.56
C ILE A 36 4.35 2.68 25.31
N ILE A 37 5.01 2.53 26.46
CA ILE A 37 5.42 3.64 27.33
C ILE A 37 6.94 3.71 27.47
N GLY A 38 7.45 4.87 27.92
CA GLY A 38 8.88 5.09 28.14
C GLY A 38 9.28 6.56 27.95
N PRO A 39 10.51 6.96 28.33
CA PRO A 39 10.97 8.33 28.20
C PRO A 39 11.14 8.76 26.73
N ASN A 40 11.25 10.08 26.50
CA ASN A 40 11.54 10.61 25.16
C ASN A 40 12.90 10.08 24.69
N GLY A 41 12.98 9.68 23.41
CA GLY A 41 14.20 9.06 22.86
C GLY A 41 14.36 7.56 23.14
N ALA A 42 13.51 6.92 23.94
CA ALA A 42 13.60 5.49 24.27
C ALA A 42 13.29 4.51 23.12
N GLY A 43 13.10 4.99 21.89
CA GLY A 43 12.81 4.13 20.74
C GLY A 43 11.35 3.70 20.58
N LYS A 44 10.39 4.25 21.35
CA LYS A 44 8.94 3.95 21.19
C LYS A 44 8.46 4.11 19.74
N SER A 45 8.86 5.20 19.12
CA SER A 45 8.62 5.50 17.70
C SER A 45 9.29 4.51 16.74
N ASN A 46 10.44 3.95 17.13
CA ASN A 46 11.19 3.00 16.31
C ASN A 46 10.49 1.63 16.28
N LEU A 47 9.74 1.26 17.32
CA LEU A 47 8.87 0.07 17.29
C LEU A 47 7.78 0.21 16.22
N MET A 48 7.14 1.38 16.15
CA MET A 48 6.16 1.66 15.10
C MET A 48 6.80 1.63 13.70
N ASP A 49 8.02 2.16 13.58
CA ASP A 49 8.78 2.12 12.33
C ASP A 49 9.18 0.68 11.95
N ALA A 50 9.45 -0.20 12.92
CA ALA A 50 9.74 -1.62 12.69
C ALA A 50 8.52 -2.38 12.16
N ILE A 51 7.34 -2.17 12.78
CA ILE A 51 6.05 -2.71 12.30
C ILE A 51 5.77 -2.22 10.89
N SER A 52 5.95 -0.92 10.64
CA SER A 52 5.75 -0.33 9.32
C SER A 52 6.72 -0.92 8.29
N PHE A 53 7.97 -1.14 8.69
CA PHE A 53 9.01 -1.70 7.84
C PHE A 53 8.72 -3.14 7.43
N VAL A 54 8.39 -4.02 8.36
CA VAL A 54 8.11 -5.44 8.07
C VAL A 54 6.80 -5.62 7.28
N LEU A 55 5.80 -4.78 7.53
CA LEU A 55 4.57 -4.74 6.75
C LEU A 55 4.76 -4.11 5.36
N GLY A 56 5.97 -3.64 5.01
CA GLY A 56 6.30 -3.25 3.64
C GLY A 56 5.93 -1.81 3.27
N VAL A 57 5.79 -0.92 4.26
CA VAL A 57 5.67 0.52 4.00
C VAL A 57 6.95 1.02 3.29
N ARG A 58 6.77 1.92 2.31
CA ARG A 58 7.89 2.46 1.53
C ARG A 58 8.84 3.23 2.44
N THR A 59 10.13 3.07 2.21
CA THR A 59 11.18 3.55 3.12
C THR A 59 11.31 5.07 3.15
N GLY A 60 10.94 5.78 2.08
CA GLY A 60 10.83 7.24 2.11
C GLY A 60 9.73 7.77 3.03
N GLN A 61 8.88 6.89 3.56
CA GLN A 61 7.86 7.22 4.56
C GLN A 61 8.29 6.81 5.98
N LEU A 62 9.42 6.09 6.12
CA LEU A 62 10.04 5.82 7.40
C LEU A 62 10.97 6.99 7.74
N ARG A 63 11.11 7.31 9.03
CA ARG A 63 12.06 8.31 9.50
C ARG A 63 13.49 7.81 9.23
N GLY A 64 14.07 8.23 8.11
CA GLY A 64 15.41 7.87 7.61
C GLY A 64 15.50 8.16 6.11
N ALA A 65 16.56 8.81 5.64
CA ALA A 65 16.68 9.21 4.23
C ALA A 65 16.92 8.00 3.32
N GLN A 66 17.60 6.96 3.85
CA GLN A 66 18.00 5.77 3.11
C GLN A 66 17.79 4.50 3.92
N LEU A 67 17.59 3.38 3.22
CA LEU A 67 17.40 2.05 3.83
C LEU A 67 18.50 1.66 4.82
N ARG A 68 19.74 2.07 4.55
CA ARG A 68 20.91 1.81 5.41
C ARG A 68 20.83 2.53 6.77
N ASP A 69 20.06 3.62 6.87
CA ASP A 69 19.90 4.39 8.10
C ASP A 69 18.99 3.67 9.12
N LEU A 70 18.30 2.62 8.67
CA LEU A 70 17.49 1.75 9.54
C LEU A 70 18.33 0.70 10.27
N ILE A 71 19.60 0.51 9.88
CA ILE A 71 20.53 -0.41 10.54
C ILE A 71 21.13 0.30 11.75
N TYR A 72 21.09 -0.36 12.90
CA TYR A 72 21.70 0.13 14.14
C TYR A 72 23.18 0.48 13.91
N ALA A 73 23.58 1.61 14.46
CA ALA A 73 24.97 2.03 14.55
C ALA A 73 25.16 2.82 15.84
N PHE A 74 26.20 2.46 16.59
CA PHE A 74 26.57 3.13 17.83
C PHE A 74 27.17 4.52 17.55
N ASP A 75 27.96 4.64 16.48
CA ASP A 75 28.57 5.88 16.03
C ASP A 75 28.65 5.95 14.48
N ASP A 76 29.09 7.09 13.95
CA ASP A 76 29.23 7.28 12.51
C ASP A 76 30.34 6.42 11.89
N ARG A 77 31.31 5.93 12.68
CA ARG A 77 32.36 5.02 12.20
C ARG A 77 31.81 3.63 11.95
N GLU A 78 30.93 3.16 12.83
CA GLU A 78 30.20 1.90 12.65
C GLU A 78 29.24 2.01 11.45
N LYS A 79 28.68 3.21 11.18
CA LYS A 79 27.90 3.47 9.95
C LYS A 79 28.70 3.28 8.64
N GLU A 80 30.01 3.34 8.68
CA GLU A 80 30.87 3.15 7.51
C GLU A 80 31.31 1.69 7.33
N GLN A 81 31.10 0.84 8.34
CA GLN A 81 31.44 -0.58 8.26
C GLN A 81 30.54 -1.32 7.26
N ARG A 82 31.19 -2.11 6.41
CA ARG A 82 30.55 -2.97 5.40
C ARG A 82 30.05 -4.27 6.04
N GLY A 83 28.96 -4.82 5.50
CA GLY A 83 28.46 -6.14 5.89
C GLY A 83 27.45 -6.15 7.04
N ARG A 84 27.05 -4.98 7.55
CA ARG A 84 25.99 -4.90 8.56
C ARG A 84 24.64 -5.28 7.95
N ARG A 85 23.84 -5.97 8.75
CA ARG A 85 22.49 -6.42 8.40
C ARG A 85 21.57 -6.10 9.56
N ALA A 86 20.36 -5.68 9.23
CA ALA A 86 19.26 -5.62 10.17
C ALA A 86 18.12 -6.48 9.65
N HIS A 87 17.32 -7.04 10.55
CA HIS A 87 16.08 -7.67 10.17
C HIS A 87 14.99 -7.41 11.20
N VAL A 88 13.75 -7.45 10.72
CA VAL A 88 12.55 -7.40 11.55
C VAL A 88 11.67 -8.56 11.12
N MET A 89 11.29 -9.38 12.09
CA MET A 89 10.32 -10.45 11.95
C MET A 89 9.06 -10.11 12.73
N LEU A 90 7.91 -10.27 12.09
CA LEU A 90 6.60 -10.14 12.69
C LEU A 90 5.95 -11.51 12.70
N VAL A 91 5.55 -11.96 13.89
CA VAL A 91 4.85 -13.22 14.06
C VAL A 91 3.36 -12.94 14.17
N TYR A 92 2.61 -13.41 13.17
CA TYR A 92 1.17 -13.23 13.06
C TYR A 92 0.47 -14.55 13.41
N GLN A 93 -0.40 -14.51 14.41
CA GLN A 93 -1.22 -15.65 14.79
C GLN A 93 -2.54 -15.61 14.03
N LEU A 94 -2.82 -16.68 13.30
CA LEU A 94 -4.09 -16.91 12.62
C LEU A 94 -5.20 -17.34 13.60
N PRO A 95 -6.47 -17.25 13.18
CA PRO A 95 -7.62 -17.61 14.02
C PRO A 95 -7.65 -19.08 14.47
N ASP A 96 -7.02 -19.96 13.70
CA ASP A 96 -6.85 -21.38 14.01
C ASP A 96 -5.68 -21.66 14.99
N GLY A 97 -4.98 -20.60 15.43
CA GLY A 97 -3.82 -20.69 16.32
C GLY A 97 -2.49 -20.89 15.62
N SER A 98 -2.47 -21.09 14.29
CA SER A 98 -1.23 -21.23 13.53
C SER A 98 -0.46 -19.90 13.43
N GLU A 99 0.87 -19.98 13.39
CA GLU A 99 1.74 -18.81 13.30
C GLU A 99 2.31 -18.65 11.89
N ILE A 100 2.30 -17.42 11.39
CA ILE A 100 2.97 -17.04 10.15
C ILE A 100 4.02 -15.99 10.50
N GLU A 101 5.24 -16.27 10.07
CA GLU A 101 6.38 -15.37 10.26
C GLU A 101 6.60 -14.54 9.00
N PHE A 102 6.61 -13.22 9.16
CA PHE A 102 6.90 -12.28 8.09
C PHE A 102 8.23 -11.60 8.41
N THR A 103 9.25 -11.85 7.60
CA THR A 103 10.60 -11.31 7.85
C THR A 103 11.04 -10.41 6.71
N ARG A 104 11.49 -9.21 7.07
CA ARG A 104 12.15 -8.28 6.15
C ARG A 104 13.56 -7.99 6.63
N SER A 105 14.54 -8.23 5.77
CA SER A 105 15.96 -7.99 6.04
C SER A 105 16.52 -6.89 5.15
N ILE A 106 17.46 -6.12 5.67
CA ILE A 106 18.18 -5.08 4.93
C ILE A 106 19.68 -5.20 5.13
N THR A 107 20.42 -4.88 4.08
CA THR A 107 21.88 -4.85 4.09
C THR A 107 22.40 -3.44 3.79
N THR A 108 23.65 -3.17 4.14
CA THR A 108 24.32 -1.89 3.82
C THR A 108 24.39 -1.59 2.31
N ALA A 109 24.22 -2.60 1.45
CA ALA A 109 24.15 -2.44 0.01
C ALA A 109 22.79 -1.89 -0.49
N GLY A 110 21.81 -1.71 0.41
CA GLY A 110 20.48 -1.19 0.07
C GLY A 110 19.49 -2.25 -0.41
N GLY A 111 19.90 -3.52 -0.48
CA GLY A 111 18.99 -4.63 -0.79
C GLY A 111 18.01 -4.91 0.35
N SER A 112 16.74 -5.11 0.01
CA SER A 112 15.73 -5.68 0.91
C SER A 112 15.43 -7.12 0.50
N GLU A 113 15.49 -8.05 1.45
CA GLU A 113 15.07 -9.45 1.28
C GLU A 113 13.78 -9.68 2.07
N TYR A 114 12.80 -10.35 1.45
CA TYR A 114 11.51 -10.69 2.06
C TYR A 114 11.41 -12.20 2.24
N ARG A 115 10.95 -12.65 3.40
CA ARG A 115 10.74 -14.06 3.72
C ARG A 115 9.39 -14.27 4.40
N ILE A 116 8.75 -15.40 4.11
CA ILE A 116 7.55 -15.87 4.80
C ILE A 116 7.90 -17.24 5.38
N GLY A 117 7.93 -17.34 6.71
CA GLY A 117 8.64 -18.43 7.39
C GLY A 117 10.09 -18.48 6.90
N ASP A 118 10.56 -19.68 6.55
CA ASP A 118 11.93 -19.88 6.07
C ASP A 118 12.16 -19.56 4.59
N ARG A 119 11.08 -19.38 3.81
CA ARG A 119 11.15 -19.23 2.35
C ARG A 119 11.35 -17.77 1.94
N VAL A 120 12.38 -17.54 1.13
CA VAL A 120 12.58 -16.25 0.43
C VAL A 120 11.54 -16.09 -0.66
N VAL A 121 10.87 -14.94 -0.68
CA VAL A 121 9.81 -14.60 -1.64
C VAL A 121 10.07 -13.25 -2.28
N ASN A 122 9.46 -13.00 -3.44
CA ASN A 122 9.48 -11.68 -4.04
C ASN A 122 8.49 -10.73 -3.33
N TRP A 123 8.59 -9.43 -3.63
CA TRP A 123 7.72 -8.42 -3.03
C TRP A 123 6.23 -8.64 -3.37
N ASP A 124 5.91 -9.09 -4.58
CA ASP A 124 4.53 -9.27 -5.03
C ASP A 124 3.82 -10.42 -4.29
N GLU A 125 4.51 -11.55 -4.10
CA GLU A 125 4.06 -12.71 -3.32
C GLU A 125 3.93 -12.34 -1.83
N TYR A 126 4.90 -11.62 -1.28
CA TYR A 126 4.86 -11.10 0.08
C TYR A 126 3.64 -10.20 0.33
N ASN A 127 3.43 -9.23 -0.56
CA ASN A 127 2.32 -8.29 -0.49
C ASN A 127 0.96 -8.97 -0.80
N ALA A 128 0.93 -9.99 -1.66
CA ALA A 128 -0.28 -10.80 -1.87
C ALA A 128 -0.67 -11.57 -0.61
N LYS A 129 0.30 -12.13 0.12
CA LYS A 129 0.02 -12.81 1.39
C LYS A 129 -0.49 -11.84 2.46
N LEU A 130 0.12 -10.67 2.62
CA LEU A 130 -0.37 -9.62 3.54
C LEU A 130 -1.80 -9.18 3.20
N ARG A 131 -2.10 -9.00 1.91
CA ARG A 131 -3.46 -8.67 1.43
C ARG A 131 -4.47 -9.77 1.74
N SER A 132 -4.09 -11.05 1.65
CA SER A 132 -4.97 -12.17 2.01
C SER A 132 -5.36 -12.18 3.49
N LEU A 133 -4.53 -11.56 4.36
CA LEU A 133 -4.80 -11.35 5.79
C LEU A 133 -5.56 -10.05 6.08
N GLY A 134 -5.97 -9.29 5.05
CA GLY A 134 -6.62 -7.99 5.19
C GLY A 134 -5.67 -6.84 5.55
N ILE A 135 -4.35 -7.07 5.49
CA ILE A 135 -3.35 -6.03 5.75
C ILE A 135 -3.06 -5.29 4.44
N LEU A 136 -3.81 -4.22 4.19
CA LEU A 136 -3.66 -3.36 3.02
C LEU A 136 -2.58 -2.30 3.24
N VAL A 137 -1.34 -2.68 2.94
CA VAL A 137 -0.13 -1.84 3.13
C VAL A 137 -0.21 -0.50 2.38
N LYS A 138 -0.77 -0.51 1.16
CA LYS A 138 -0.92 0.71 0.35
C LYS A 138 -1.85 1.72 1.01
N ALA A 139 -2.98 1.24 1.55
CA ALA A 139 -4.04 2.07 2.11
C ALA A 139 -3.64 2.76 3.42
N ARG A 140 -2.66 2.23 4.15
CA ARG A 140 -2.18 2.76 5.46
C ARG A 140 -3.30 2.92 6.50
N ASN A 141 -4.39 2.17 6.38
CA ASN A 141 -5.57 2.29 7.26
C ASN A 141 -5.29 1.97 8.74
N PHE A 142 -4.15 1.36 9.03
CA PHE A 142 -3.80 0.83 10.34
C PHE A 142 -2.59 1.53 10.98
N LEU A 143 -1.97 2.51 10.30
CA LEU A 143 -0.82 3.25 10.82
C LEU A 143 -1.14 4.74 10.84
N VAL A 144 -1.17 5.31 12.05
CA VAL A 144 -1.32 6.75 12.27
C VAL A 144 -0.04 7.28 12.87
N PHE A 145 0.75 7.98 12.06
CA PHE A 145 1.99 8.60 12.51
C PHE A 145 1.71 9.90 13.28
N GLN A 146 2.71 10.34 14.03
CA GLN A 146 2.64 11.65 14.69
C GLN A 146 2.47 12.74 13.63
N GLY A 147 1.45 13.59 13.78
CA GLY A 147 1.09 14.63 12.82
C GLY A 147 0.12 14.18 11.72
N ASP A 148 -0.15 12.88 11.55
CA ASP A 148 -1.11 12.41 10.54
C ASP A 148 -2.54 12.91 10.83
N VAL A 149 -2.91 13.02 12.10
CA VAL A 149 -4.24 13.51 12.50
C VAL A 149 -4.45 14.96 12.04
N GLU A 150 -3.46 15.83 12.26
CA GLU A 150 -3.49 17.23 11.80
C GLU A 150 -3.42 17.32 10.27
N SER A 151 -2.62 16.45 9.65
CA SER A 151 -2.54 16.39 8.19
C SER A 151 -3.87 15.98 7.57
N ILE A 152 -4.56 14.97 8.12
CA ILE A 152 -5.87 14.53 7.64
C ILE A 152 -6.91 15.63 7.85
N ALA A 153 -6.89 16.30 9.01
CA ALA A 153 -7.81 17.39 9.30
C ALA A 153 -7.63 18.62 8.39
N SER A 154 -6.43 18.83 7.85
CA SER A 154 -6.12 19.95 6.95
C SER A 154 -6.27 19.63 5.46
N LYS A 155 -6.65 18.39 5.09
CA LYS A 155 -6.86 18.00 3.67
C LYS A 155 -8.02 18.75 3.05
N ASN A 156 -7.85 19.14 1.79
CA ASN A 156 -8.97 19.65 1.00
C ASN A 156 -9.95 18.51 0.61
N PRO A 157 -11.19 18.84 0.21
CA PRO A 157 -12.19 17.82 -0.12
C PRO A 157 -11.75 16.83 -1.22
N LYS A 158 -10.96 17.27 -2.21
CA LYS A 158 -10.48 16.40 -3.29
C LYS A 158 -9.48 15.35 -2.78
N GLU A 159 -8.56 15.77 -1.92
CA GLU A 159 -7.58 14.88 -1.28
C GLU A 159 -8.26 13.87 -0.35
N LEU A 160 -9.31 14.31 0.35
CA LEU A 160 -10.09 13.42 1.20
C LEU A 160 -10.84 12.37 0.38
N THR A 161 -11.47 12.75 -0.74
CA THR A 161 -12.10 11.79 -1.66
C THR A 161 -11.08 10.80 -2.21
N ALA A 162 -9.90 11.27 -2.62
CA ALA A 162 -8.84 10.39 -3.12
C ALA A 162 -8.36 9.40 -2.04
N LEU A 163 -8.26 9.83 -0.77
CA LEU A 163 -7.97 8.94 0.35
C LEU A 163 -9.05 7.86 0.48
N ILE A 164 -10.33 8.22 0.44
CA ILE A 164 -11.44 7.26 0.53
C ILE A 164 -11.42 6.27 -0.65
N GLU A 165 -11.21 6.73 -1.88
CA GLU A 165 -11.10 5.86 -3.06
C GLU A 165 -9.95 4.86 -2.91
N HIS A 166 -8.83 5.30 -2.35
CA HIS A 166 -7.68 4.45 -2.09
C HIS A 166 -7.99 3.38 -1.03
N ILE A 167 -8.69 3.74 0.04
CA ILE A 167 -9.14 2.82 1.11
C ILE A 167 -10.11 1.77 0.56
N CYS A 168 -11.05 2.19 -0.29
CA CYS A 168 -12.02 1.32 -0.92
C CYS A 168 -11.42 0.44 -2.02
N GLY A 169 -10.19 0.71 -2.46
CA GLY A 169 -9.54 0.02 -3.58
C GLY A 169 -10.12 0.39 -4.96
N SER A 170 -11.05 1.36 -5.03
CA SER A 170 -11.65 1.79 -6.30
C SER A 170 -10.66 2.50 -7.22
N GLU A 171 -9.54 3.00 -6.67
CA GLU A 171 -8.45 3.60 -7.43
C GLU A 171 -7.88 2.66 -8.51
N GLU A 172 -7.89 1.33 -8.28
CA GLU A 172 -7.39 0.36 -9.27
C GLU A 172 -8.19 0.39 -10.58
N TYR A 173 -9.47 0.78 -10.51
CA TYR A 173 -10.36 0.90 -11.66
C TYR A 173 -10.35 2.28 -12.31
N LYS A 174 -9.75 3.29 -11.67
CA LYS A 174 -9.77 4.67 -12.15
C LYS A 174 -9.21 4.81 -13.56
N ARG A 175 -8.05 4.20 -13.81
CA ARG A 175 -7.41 4.21 -15.13
C ARG A 175 -8.29 3.53 -16.20
N LEU A 176 -8.85 2.38 -15.86
CA LEU A 176 -9.73 1.65 -16.78
C LEU A 176 -11.00 2.46 -17.08
N TYR A 177 -11.55 3.14 -16.06
CA TYR A 177 -12.70 4.02 -16.19
C TYR A 177 -12.41 5.19 -17.13
N GLU A 178 -11.30 5.92 -16.92
CA GLU A 178 -10.87 7.04 -17.77
C GLU A 178 -10.64 6.58 -19.23
N GLU A 179 -9.99 5.44 -19.44
CA GLU A 179 -9.77 4.87 -20.78
C GLU A 179 -11.09 4.48 -21.48
N LEU A 180 -12.06 3.93 -20.74
CA LEU A 180 -13.38 3.58 -21.28
C LEU A 180 -14.25 4.82 -21.54
N GLU A 181 -14.11 5.86 -20.72
CA GLU A 181 -14.81 7.12 -20.90
C GLU A 181 -14.40 7.81 -22.20
N VAL A 182 -13.10 7.83 -22.51
CA VAL A 182 -12.59 8.34 -23.80
C VAL A 182 -13.13 7.52 -24.97
N LYS A 183 -13.07 6.19 -24.90
CA LYS A 183 -13.60 5.31 -25.95
C LYS A 183 -15.11 5.49 -26.15
N LYS A 184 -15.85 5.74 -25.08
CA LYS A 184 -17.28 6.03 -25.15
C LYS A 184 -17.53 7.35 -25.87
N ALA A 185 -16.80 8.41 -25.52
CA ALA A 185 -16.91 9.70 -26.19
C ALA A 185 -16.62 9.59 -27.70
N GLU A 186 -15.56 8.88 -28.10
CA GLU A 186 -15.25 8.63 -29.51
C GLU A 186 -16.35 7.83 -30.24
N ALA A 187 -16.97 6.86 -29.57
CA ALA A 187 -18.07 6.08 -30.13
C ALA A 187 -19.34 6.93 -30.30
N ASP A 188 -19.64 7.78 -29.32
CA ASP A 188 -20.77 8.70 -29.35
C ASP A 188 -20.62 9.73 -30.49
N GLU A 189 -19.42 10.31 -30.68
CA GLU A 189 -19.12 11.20 -31.80
C GLU A 189 -19.29 10.50 -33.16
N LYS A 190 -18.76 9.27 -33.30
CA LYS A 190 -18.94 8.48 -34.53
C LYS A 190 -20.41 8.17 -34.81
N ALA A 191 -21.19 7.87 -33.78
CA ALA A 191 -22.62 7.60 -33.91
C ALA A 191 -23.40 8.84 -34.38
N VAL A 192 -23.06 10.03 -33.85
CA VAL A 192 -23.65 11.30 -34.28
C VAL A 192 -23.32 11.58 -35.75
N LEU A 193 -22.05 11.45 -36.16
CA LEU A 193 -21.62 11.66 -37.55
C LEU A 193 -22.27 10.67 -38.52
N ALA A 194 -22.38 9.39 -38.14
CA ALA A 194 -23.04 8.38 -38.95
C ALA A 194 -24.53 8.69 -39.16
N ASN A 195 -25.21 9.15 -38.10
CA ASN A 195 -26.61 9.57 -38.19
C ASN A 195 -26.81 10.82 -39.04
N GLN A 196 -25.89 11.79 -38.97
CA GLN A 196 -25.91 12.97 -39.86
C GLN A 196 -25.74 12.55 -41.32
N LYS A 197 -24.74 11.72 -41.65
CA LYS A 197 -24.53 11.21 -43.02
C LYS A 197 -25.75 10.45 -43.53
N LYS A 198 -26.36 9.58 -42.71
CA LYS A 198 -27.60 8.87 -43.09
C LYS A 198 -28.74 9.84 -43.41
N LYS A 199 -28.92 10.91 -42.63
CA LYS A 199 -29.93 11.94 -42.90
C LYS A 199 -29.65 12.68 -44.21
N THR A 200 -28.39 13.08 -44.45
CA THR A 200 -28.00 13.76 -45.70
C THR A 200 -28.26 12.88 -46.92
N ILE A 201 -27.78 11.63 -46.91
CA ILE A 201 -27.97 10.67 -48.02
C ILE A 201 -29.47 10.39 -48.24
N SER A 202 -30.24 10.24 -47.17
CA SER A 202 -31.70 10.05 -47.30
C SER A 202 -32.41 11.30 -47.85
N GLY A 203 -31.89 12.51 -47.58
CA GLY A 203 -32.42 13.75 -48.13
C GLY A 203 -32.12 13.89 -49.62
N GLU A 204 -30.86 13.61 -50.01
CA GLU A 204 -30.41 13.62 -51.41
C GLU A 204 -31.19 12.62 -52.26
N LYS A 205 -31.37 11.37 -51.80
CA LYS A 205 -32.17 10.37 -52.51
C LYS A 205 -33.62 10.81 -52.73
N LYS A 206 -34.25 11.43 -51.73
CA LYS A 206 -35.62 11.95 -51.87
C LYS A 206 -35.71 13.11 -52.85
N ALA A 207 -34.68 13.96 -52.91
CA ALA A 207 -34.61 15.07 -53.86
C ALA A 207 -34.41 14.56 -55.30
N GLU A 208 -33.56 13.54 -55.48
CA GLU A 208 -33.31 12.88 -56.76
C GLU A 208 -34.57 12.18 -57.29
N GLU A 209 -35.25 11.38 -56.46
CA GLU A 209 -36.53 10.74 -56.80
C GLU A 209 -37.65 11.75 -57.12
N ALA A 210 -37.63 12.93 -56.50
CA ALA A 210 -38.60 14.00 -56.79
C ALA A 210 -38.30 14.72 -58.11
N ALA A 211 -37.02 14.87 -58.47
CA ALA A 211 -36.60 15.48 -59.73
C ALA A 211 -36.93 14.56 -60.93
N GLU A 212 -36.77 13.24 -60.79
CA GLU A 212 -37.13 12.27 -61.84
C GLU A 212 -38.64 12.14 -62.09
N ARG A 213 -39.49 12.49 -61.12
CA ARG A 213 -40.96 12.43 -61.26
C ARG A 213 -41.58 13.72 -61.80
N GLY A 214 -40.80 14.80 -61.90
CA GLY A 214 -41.27 16.12 -62.32
C GLY A 214 -40.90 16.52 -63.75
N GLY A 215 -40.15 15.68 -64.49
CA GLY A 215 -39.84 15.83 -65.92
C GLY A 215 -40.65 14.86 -66.77
#